data_AF-A0A0B2VYX9-F1
#
_entry.id   AF-A0A0B2VYX9-F1
#
_cell.length_a   1.000
_cell.length_b   1.000
_cell.length_c   1.000
_cell.angle_alpha   90.00
_cell.angle_beta   90.00
_cell.angle_gamma   90.00
#
_symmetry.space_group_name_H-M   'P 1'
#
loop_
_entity.id
_entity.type
_entity.pdbx_description
1 polymer ?
#
loop_
_entity_poly.entity_id
_entity_poly.type
_entity_poly.pdbx_seq_one_letter_code
_entity_poly.pdbx_strand_id
1 'polypeptide(L)'
;MRILHKDGFSQQDLEMIKPVVYSNCIHSMLAILRAMFHLQIEYGDPDRVRDSQLVFATVHANKEELTEELSAAMQRLWMDSGVRECYRRSNEYQIDDSAK
;
A
#
# COMPACT_ATOMS: atom_id res chain seq x y z
N MET A 1 25.41 -2.58 14.61
CA MET A 1 25.68 -1.17 14.25
C MET A 1 26.89 -1.11 13.33
N ARG A 2 26.71 -0.72 12.06
CA ARG A 2 27.78 -0.25 11.18
C ARG A 2 27.27 1.00 10.48
N ILE A 3 27.97 2.10 10.73
CA ILE A 3 27.58 3.47 10.40
C ILE A 3 28.60 3.98 9.37
N LEU A 4 28.08 4.62 8.31
CA LEU A 4 28.78 5.43 7.28
C LEU A 4 29.76 4.70 6.33
N HIS A 5 29.27 4.32 5.14
CA HIS A 5 30.07 4.45 3.92
C HIS A 5 29.33 5.42 2.98
N LYS A 6 30.00 6.54 2.67
CA LYS A 6 29.58 7.55 1.69
C LYS A 6 29.86 7.04 0.28
N ASP A 7 29.11 6.04 -0.16
CA ASP A 7 29.01 5.69 -1.57
C ASP A 7 27.53 5.78 -1.92
N GLY A 8 27.18 6.63 -2.88
CA GLY A 8 25.80 6.79 -3.32
C GLY A 8 25.22 5.42 -3.67
N PHE A 9 23.98 5.17 -3.25
CA PHE A 9 23.24 3.92 -3.51
C PHE A 9 23.67 3.32 -4.86
N SER A 10 24.37 2.19 -4.83
CA SER A 10 24.75 1.50 -6.06
C SER A 10 23.48 1.06 -6.78
N GLN A 11 23.50 0.96 -8.11
CA GLN A 11 22.31 0.56 -8.88
C GLN A 11 21.71 -0.77 -8.36
N GLN A 12 22.54 -1.67 -7.84
CA GLN A 12 22.11 -2.91 -7.18
C GLN A 12 21.33 -2.69 -5.87
N ASP A 13 21.70 -1.70 -5.04
CA ASP A 13 20.90 -1.34 -3.87
C ASP A 13 19.55 -0.77 -4.29
N LEU A 14 19.51 0.07 -5.34
CA LEU A 14 18.26 0.60 -5.89
C LEU A 14 17.36 -0.51 -6.45
N GLU A 15 17.95 -1.52 -7.09
CA GLU A 15 17.21 -2.70 -7.59
C GLU A 15 16.68 -3.59 -6.46
N MET A 16 17.38 -3.69 -5.34
CA MET A 16 16.91 -4.41 -4.15
C MET A 16 15.90 -3.62 -3.31
N ILE A 17 15.96 -2.28 -3.32
CA ILE A 17 15.02 -1.40 -2.60
C ILE A 17 13.66 -1.35 -3.30
N LYS A 18 13.63 -1.37 -4.64
CA LYS A 18 12.40 -1.33 -5.45
C LYS A 18 11.32 -2.32 -4.97
N PRO A 19 11.57 -3.64 -4.91
CA PRO A 19 10.54 -4.61 -4.48
C PRO A 19 10.09 -4.40 -3.03
N VAL A 20 10.99 -3.97 -2.14
CA VAL A 20 10.66 -3.68 -0.73
C VAL A 20 9.72 -2.48 -0.62
N VAL A 21 9.99 -1.40 -1.37
CA VAL A 21 9.12 -0.22 -1.40
C VAL A 21 7.76 -0.55 -2.01
N TYR A 22 7.72 -1.35 -3.08
CA TYR A 22 6.46 -1.77 -3.70
C TYR A 22 5.62 -2.64 -2.78
N SER A 23 6.23 -3.66 -2.15
CA SER A 23 5.60 -4.47 -1.13
C SER A 23 5.02 -3.57 -0.02
N ASN A 24 5.82 -2.63 0.51
CA ASN A 24 5.36 -1.71 1.56
C ASN A 24 4.16 -0.86 1.12
N CYS A 25 4.14 -0.35 -0.12
CA CYS A 25 2.99 0.39 -0.66
C CYS A 25 1.73 -0.49 -0.74
N ILE A 26 1.87 -1.74 -1.18
CA ILE A 26 0.75 -2.69 -1.29
C ILE A 26 0.20 -3.02 0.10
N HIS A 27 1.07 -3.33 1.06
CA HIS A 27 0.68 -3.60 2.46
C HIS A 27 0.05 -2.38 3.13
N SER A 28 0.57 -1.17 2.86
CA SER A 28 -0.01 0.08 3.36
C SER A 28 -1.42 0.29 2.82
N MET A 29 -1.64 0.06 1.53
CA MET A 29 -2.99 0.12 0.94
C MET A 29 -3.90 -0.95 1.56
N LEU A 30 -3.41 -2.19 1.70
CA LEU A 30 -4.17 -3.27 2.32
C LEU A 30 -4.60 -2.94 3.76
N ALA A 31 -3.73 -2.31 4.54
CA ALA A 31 -4.03 -1.87 5.89
C ALA A 31 -5.20 -0.87 5.90
N ILE A 32 -5.20 0.10 4.98
CA ILE A 32 -6.30 1.06 4.83
C ILE A 32 -7.60 0.35 4.45
N LEU A 33 -7.56 -0.57 3.47
CA LEU A 33 -8.75 -1.32 3.04
C LEU A 33 -9.34 -2.17 4.18
N ARG A 34 -8.49 -2.79 5.00
CA ARG A 34 -8.93 -3.51 6.20
C ARG A 34 -9.52 -2.58 7.25
N ALA A 35 -8.93 -1.40 7.45
CA ALA A 35 -9.46 -0.40 8.35
C ALA A 35 -10.82 0.13 7.88
N MET A 36 -11.02 0.33 6.57
CA MET A 36 -12.32 0.67 6.00
C MET A 36 -13.39 -0.36 6.36
N PHE A 37 -13.07 -1.65 6.22
CA PHE A 37 -13.99 -2.73 6.61
C PHE A 37 -14.31 -2.68 8.10
N HIS A 38 -13.31 -2.51 8.97
CA HIS A 38 -13.51 -2.43 10.41
C HIS A 38 -14.33 -1.19 10.83
N LEU A 39 -14.08 -0.05 10.17
CA LEU A 39 -14.77 1.22 10.39
C LEU A 39 -16.12 1.31 9.67
N GLN A 40 -16.50 0.29 8.90
CA GLN A 40 -17.69 0.26 8.06
C GLN A 40 -17.77 1.49 7.13
N ILE A 41 -16.62 1.91 6.60
CA ILE A 41 -16.54 3.00 5.62
C ILE A 41 -16.77 2.39 4.24
N GLU A 42 -17.84 2.82 3.59
CA GLU A 42 -18.14 2.45 2.21
C GLU A 42 -17.22 3.18 1.23
N TYR A 43 -16.94 2.54 0.09
CA TYR A 43 -16.25 3.18 -1.01
C TYR A 43 -17.12 4.30 -1.60
N GLY A 44 -16.48 5.37 -2.07
CA GLY A 44 -17.17 6.41 -2.82
C GLY A 44 -17.73 5.89 -4.15
N ASP A 45 -17.02 4.95 -4.76
CA ASP A 45 -17.42 4.25 -5.98
C ASP A 45 -17.47 2.73 -5.74
N PRO A 46 -18.62 2.06 -5.92
CA PRO A 46 -18.77 0.61 -5.69
C PRO A 46 -17.90 -0.24 -6.63
N ASP A 47 -17.45 0.29 -7.78
CA ASP A 47 -16.52 -0.40 -8.67
C ASP A 47 -15.14 -0.59 -8.02
N ARG A 48 -14.78 0.25 -7.04
CA ARG A 48 -13.53 0.13 -6.26
C ARG A 48 -13.45 -1.15 -5.42
N VAL A 49 -14.58 -1.81 -5.18
CA VAL A 49 -14.57 -3.15 -4.55
C VAL A 49 -13.72 -4.11 -5.39
N ARG A 50 -13.79 -4.04 -6.72
CA ARG A 50 -12.98 -4.89 -7.61
C ARG A 50 -11.50 -4.59 -7.50
N ASP A 51 -11.13 -3.31 -7.44
CA ASP A 51 -9.74 -2.88 -7.25
C ASP A 51 -9.21 -3.35 -5.88
N SER A 52 -10.02 -3.28 -4.82
CA SER A 52 -9.64 -3.78 -3.50
C SER A 52 -9.39 -5.29 -3.52
N GLN A 53 -10.26 -6.07 -4.18
CA GLN A 53 -10.10 -7.51 -4.33
C GLN A 53 -8.82 -7.89 -5.06
N LEU A 54 -8.42 -7.11 -6.08
CA LEU A 54 -7.16 -7.30 -6.78
C LEU A 54 -5.97 -7.16 -5.82
N VAL A 55 -5.93 -6.09 -5.01
CA VAL A 55 -4.89 -5.87 -4.00
C VAL A 55 -4.82 -7.02 -3.00
N PHE A 56 -5.97 -7.48 -2.50
CA PHE A 56 -6.03 -8.64 -1.60
C PHE A 56 -5.51 -9.93 -2.25
N ALA A 57 -5.89 -10.19 -3.50
CA ALA A 57 -5.48 -11.37 -4.24
C ALA A 57 -3.97 -11.38 -4.51
N THR A 58 -3.38 -10.24 -4.85
CA THR A 58 -1.93 -10.07 -5.03
C THR A 58 -1.16 -10.45 -3.77
N VAL A 59 -1.56 -9.91 -2.61
CA VAL A 59 -0.90 -10.21 -1.33
C VAL A 59 -1.12 -11.68 -0.94
N HIS A 60 -2.32 -12.22 -1.14
CA HIS A 60 -2.62 -13.62 -0.81
C HIS A 60 -1.86 -14.61 -1.69
N ALA A 61 -1.66 -14.29 -2.97
CA ALA A 61 -0.87 -15.08 -3.90
C ALA A 61 0.64 -15.00 -3.63
N ASN A 62 1.08 -14.16 -2.67
CA ASN A 62 2.48 -13.82 -2.41
C ASN A 62 3.22 -13.36 -3.68
N LYS A 63 2.47 -12.79 -4.63
CA LYS A 63 2.95 -12.25 -5.90
C LYS A 63 2.92 -10.74 -5.80
N GLU A 64 3.79 -10.19 -4.97
CA GLU A 64 3.95 -8.74 -4.76
C GLU A 64 4.65 -8.07 -5.96
N GLU A 65 4.38 -8.56 -7.17
CA GLU A 65 4.81 -7.96 -8.41
C GLU A 65 3.90 -6.78 -8.74
N LEU A 66 4.51 -5.61 -8.91
CA LEU A 66 3.79 -4.41 -9.29
C LEU A 66 3.41 -4.50 -10.78
N THR A 67 2.28 -5.12 -11.07
CA THR A 67 1.69 -5.09 -12.42
C THR A 67 1.10 -3.71 -12.70
N GLU A 68 1.02 -3.33 -13.98
CA GLU A 68 0.37 -2.08 -14.38
C GLU A 68 -1.09 -2.02 -13.91
N GLU A 69 -1.78 -3.16 -13.91
CA GLU A 69 -3.15 -3.28 -13.43
C GLU A 69 -3.24 -3.01 -11.91
N LEU A 70 -2.33 -3.59 -11.12
CA LEU A 70 -2.29 -3.35 -9.67
C LEU A 70 -1.95 -1.90 -9.34
N SER A 71 -0.98 -1.31 -10.03
CA SER A 71 -0.62 0.11 -9.88
C SER A 71 -1.81 1.02 -10.18
N ALA A 72 -2.51 0.76 -11.29
CA ALA A 72 -3.70 1.52 -11.66
C ALA A 72 -4.84 1.34 -10.63
N ALA A 73 -5.06 0.12 -10.14
CA ALA A 73 -6.04 -0.18 -9.10
C ALA A 73 -5.72 0.57 -7.79
N MET A 74 -4.47 0.55 -7.34
CA MET A 74 -4.03 1.29 -6.16
C MET A 74 -4.20 2.80 -6.32
N GLN A 75 -3.94 3.36 -7.51
CA GLN A 75 -4.19 4.78 -7.78
C GLN A 75 -5.68 5.13 -7.74
N ARG A 76 -6.55 4.29 -8.31
CA ARG A 76 -8.01 4.48 -8.26
C ARG A 76 -8.53 4.39 -6.83
N LEU A 77 -8.06 3.42 -6.06
CA LEU A 77 -8.37 3.30 -4.63
C LEU A 77 -7.92 4.54 -3.87
N TRP A 78 -6.71 5.03 -4.10
CA TRP A 78 -6.21 6.24 -3.42
C TRP A 78 -6.99 7.52 -3.75
N MET A 79 -7.63 7.57 -4.92
CA MET A 79 -8.48 8.68 -5.33
C MET A 79 -9.92 8.57 -4.80
N ASP A 80 -10.31 7.39 -4.29
CA ASP A 80 -11.63 7.16 -3.71
C ASP A 80 -11.84 7.96 -2.41
N SER A 81 -13.04 8.53 -2.25
CA SER A 81 -13.37 9.35 -1.08
C SER A 81 -13.44 8.54 0.20
N GLY A 82 -13.94 7.31 0.16
CA GLY A 82 -13.99 6.41 1.32
C GLY A 82 -12.60 6.00 1.79
N VAL A 83 -11.71 5.66 0.84
CA VAL A 83 -10.30 5.35 1.13
C VAL A 83 -9.59 6.55 1.75
N ARG A 84 -9.75 7.75 1.18
CA ARG A 84 -9.15 8.98 1.73
C ARG A 84 -9.68 9.34 3.10
N GLU A 85 -10.97 9.12 3.35
CA GLU A 85 -11.56 9.38 4.67
C GLU A 85 -10.99 8.40 5.71
N CYS A 86 -10.93 7.11 5.37
CA CYS A 86 -10.30 6.12 6.23
C CYS A 86 -8.82 6.45 6.50
N TYR A 87 -8.10 6.91 5.48
CA TYR A 87 -6.72 7.35 5.65
C TYR A 87 -6.60 8.57 6.58
N ARG A 88 -7.50 9.56 6.53
CA ARG A 88 -7.48 10.66 7.51
C ARG A 88 -7.71 10.16 8.94
N ARG A 89 -8.56 9.13 9.09
CA ARG A 89 -8.84 8.44 10.36
C ARG A 89 -7.79 7.41 10.74
N SER A 90 -6.75 7.17 9.92
CA SER A 90 -5.62 6.32 10.30
C SER A 90 -4.85 6.86 11.50
N ASN A 91 -5.07 8.12 11.88
CA ASN A 91 -4.56 8.70 13.12
C ASN A 91 -5.32 8.20 14.38
N GLU A 92 -6.51 7.61 14.23
CA GLU A 92 -7.29 6.97 15.32
C GLU A 92 -6.88 5.50 15.57
N TYR A 93 -6.20 4.86 14.62
CA TYR A 93 -5.76 3.47 14.72
C TYR A 93 -4.28 3.40 14.35
N GLN A 94 -3.40 3.21 15.35
CA GLN A 94 -1.95 3.14 15.15
C GLN A 94 -1.59 2.25 13.95
N ILE A 95 -1.31 2.88 12.80
CA ILE A 95 -0.49 2.24 11.78
C ILE A 95 0.92 2.30 12.35
N ASP A 96 1.43 1.12 12.70
CA ASP A 96 2.70 0.91 13.36
C ASP A 96 3.80 1.79 12.74
N ASP A 97 4.50 2.53 13.61
CA ASP A 97 5.47 3.61 13.35
C ASP A 97 6.76 3.13 12.61
N SER A 98 6.72 1.98 11.94
CA SER A 98 7.87 1.36 11.27
C SER A 98 8.08 1.85 9.83
N ALA A 99 7.18 2.66 9.28
CA ALA A 99 7.27 3.23 7.93
C ALA A 99 7.65 4.73 7.95
N LYS A 100 8.74 5.07 8.64
CA LYS A 100 9.40 6.37 8.56
C LYS A 100 10.73 6.27 7.83
#